data_AF-D3EFB3-F1
#
_entry.id   AF-D3EFB3-F1
#
_cell.length_a   1.000
_cell.length_b   1.000
_cell.length_c   1.000
_cell.angle_alpha   90.00
_cell.angle_beta   90.00
_cell.angle_gamma   90.00
#
_symmetry.space_group_name_H-M   'P 1'
#
loop_
_entity.id
_entity.type
_entity.pdbx_description
1 polymer ?
#
loop_
_entity_poly.entity_id
_entity_poly.type
_entity_poly.pdbx_seq_one_letter_code
_entity_poly.pdbx_strand_id
1 'polypeptide(L)'
;MKKTLALLLMLAILILPSQAYAAPPSIKMSISEVNKIYFEEYNKRLKEVKSAIRTYKAPVCSDVTTLTNQSKQLTSKYNNLKKSKASKTELGQMKATLDKAKKSLSEAKKVCNKETAETKKKLNGQVKEISLAKTSGVKLNVDSYNKGTITSSTFDKEIRSIVKLVDDVFTYILEDLE
;
A
#
# COMPACT_ATOMS: atom_id res chain seq x y z
N MET A 1 -68.24 44.14 -18.20
CA MET A 1 -66.79 44.12 -18.49
C MET A 1 -65.89 43.57 -17.36
N LYS A 2 -66.41 43.21 -16.18
CA LYS A 2 -65.58 42.62 -15.09
C LYS A 2 -65.41 41.08 -15.15
N LYS A 3 -66.22 40.39 -15.96
CA LYS A 3 -66.16 38.91 -16.11
C LYS A 3 -65.20 38.44 -17.21
N THR A 4 -64.87 39.30 -18.17
CA THR A 4 -63.92 39.02 -19.26
C THR A 4 -62.46 39.15 -18.82
N LEU A 5 -62.17 40.04 -17.86
CA LEU A 5 -60.81 40.18 -17.29
C LEU A 5 -60.40 38.95 -16.47
N ALA A 6 -61.34 38.32 -15.75
CA ALA A 6 -61.09 37.13 -14.95
C ALA A 6 -60.78 35.90 -15.81
N LEU A 7 -61.37 35.79 -17.00
CA LEU A 7 -61.14 34.69 -17.92
C LEU A 7 -59.77 34.78 -18.61
N LEU A 8 -59.32 36.01 -18.94
CA LEU A 8 -57.98 36.27 -19.48
C LEU A 8 -56.86 35.98 -18.47
N LEU A 9 -57.09 36.28 -17.19
CA LEU A 9 -56.17 35.94 -16.10
C LEU A 9 -56.06 34.42 -15.89
N MET A 10 -57.16 33.67 -15.99
CA MET A 10 -57.10 32.20 -15.91
C MET A 10 -56.41 31.56 -17.12
N LEU A 11 -56.61 32.08 -18.34
CA LEU A 11 -55.90 31.56 -19.52
C LEU A 11 -54.39 31.84 -19.47
N ALA A 12 -53.97 33.00 -18.93
CA ALA A 12 -52.56 33.35 -18.80
C ALA A 12 -51.81 32.44 -17.81
N ILE A 13 -52.49 31.90 -16.79
CA ILE A 13 -51.92 30.98 -15.80
C ILE A 13 -51.74 29.56 -16.40
N LEU A 14 -52.59 29.16 -17.35
CA LEU A 14 -52.55 27.83 -17.97
C LEU A 14 -51.54 27.70 -19.14
N ILE A 15 -51.04 28.82 -19.68
CA ILE A 15 -50.16 28.84 -20.87
C ILE A 15 -48.70 29.12 -20.50
N LEU A 16 -48.38 29.43 -19.24
CA LEU A 16 -46.98 29.42 -18.82
C LEU A 16 -46.51 27.96 -18.83
N PRO A 17 -45.60 27.54 -19.75
CA PRO A 17 -44.91 26.29 -19.53
C PRO A 17 -44.28 26.45 -18.17
N SER A 18 -44.63 25.57 -17.24
CA SER A 18 -43.88 25.43 -16.01
C SER A 18 -42.47 25.10 -16.47
N GLN A 19 -41.64 26.12 -16.63
CA GLN A 19 -40.21 25.96 -16.56
C GLN A 19 -40.01 25.53 -15.12
N ALA A 20 -40.19 24.23 -14.87
CA ALA A 20 -39.51 23.56 -13.79
C ALA A 20 -38.10 24.08 -13.92
N TYR A 21 -37.70 24.94 -12.99
CA TYR A 21 -36.34 25.42 -12.88
C TYR A 21 -35.50 24.16 -13.01
N ALA A 22 -34.89 23.98 -14.18
CA ALA A 22 -34.01 22.87 -14.40
C ALA A 22 -33.00 23.02 -13.27
N ALA A 23 -33.01 22.08 -12.33
CA ALA A 23 -32.05 22.08 -11.24
C ALA A 23 -30.70 22.40 -11.87
N PRO A 24 -29.94 23.39 -11.34
CA PRO A 24 -28.69 23.82 -11.95
C PRO A 24 -27.91 22.57 -12.34
N PRO A 25 -27.40 22.47 -13.58
CA PRO A 25 -26.86 21.22 -14.11
C PRO A 25 -25.96 20.64 -13.04
N SER A 26 -26.40 19.53 -12.43
CA SER A 26 -25.69 18.96 -11.30
C SER A 26 -24.32 18.61 -11.84
N ILE A 27 -23.30 19.34 -11.37
CA ILE A 27 -21.92 19.11 -11.81
C ILE A 27 -21.60 17.70 -11.36
N LYS A 28 -21.68 16.76 -12.31
CA LYS A 28 -21.40 15.36 -12.04
C LYS A 28 -19.91 15.24 -11.83
N MET A 29 -19.54 14.60 -10.73
CA MET A 29 -18.14 14.29 -10.44
C MET A 29 -17.78 12.97 -11.11
N SER A 30 -16.68 12.90 -11.84
CA SER A 30 -16.13 11.64 -12.32
C SER A 30 -15.07 11.09 -11.37
N ILE A 31 -14.88 9.76 -11.37
CA ILE A 31 -13.78 9.11 -10.63
C ILE A 31 -12.41 9.68 -11.05
N SER A 32 -12.24 10.05 -12.32
CA SER A 32 -11.00 10.64 -12.84
C SER A 32 -10.71 11.98 -12.16
N GLU A 33 -11.71 12.85 -12.07
CA GLU A 33 -11.58 14.16 -11.40
C GLU A 33 -11.27 14.00 -9.92
N VAL A 34 -11.93 13.06 -9.23
CA VAL A 34 -11.61 12.78 -7.82
C VAL A 34 -10.15 12.34 -7.66
N ASN A 35 -9.67 11.44 -8.52
CA ASN A 35 -8.27 11.01 -8.46
C ASN A 35 -7.30 12.16 -8.72
N LYS A 36 -7.61 13.05 -9.66
CA LYS A 36 -6.77 14.21 -9.98
C LYS A 36 -6.74 15.23 -8.84
N ILE A 37 -7.87 15.49 -8.20
CA ILE A 37 -7.98 16.54 -7.17
C ILE A 37 -7.48 16.05 -5.81
N TYR A 38 -7.83 14.83 -5.41
CA TYR A 38 -7.61 14.35 -4.04
C TYR A 38 -6.47 13.34 -3.91
N PHE A 39 -6.03 12.71 -5.01
CA PHE A 39 -5.06 11.61 -4.99
C PHE A 39 -3.88 11.86 -5.93
N GLU A 40 -3.50 13.12 -6.15
CA GLU A 40 -2.39 13.51 -7.04
C GLU A 40 -1.09 12.77 -6.69
N GLU A 41 -0.72 12.77 -5.40
CA GLU A 41 0.52 12.14 -4.91
C GLU A 41 0.40 10.61 -4.72
N TYR A 42 -0.79 10.02 -4.91
CA TYR A 42 -1.03 8.59 -4.62
C TYR A 42 -0.05 7.67 -5.36
N ASN A 43 0.15 7.90 -6.65
CA ASN A 43 1.01 7.05 -7.46
C ASN A 43 2.49 7.16 -7.06
N LYS A 44 2.91 8.33 -6.59
CA LYS A 44 4.28 8.56 -6.11
C LYS A 44 4.47 7.82 -4.78
N ARG A 45 3.57 8.00 -3.81
CA ARG A 45 3.62 7.30 -2.53
C ARG A 45 3.51 5.78 -2.69
N LEU A 46 2.66 5.30 -3.59
CA LEU A 46 2.56 3.87 -3.88
C LEU A 46 3.86 3.29 -4.43
N LYS A 47 4.59 4.04 -5.28
CA LYS A 47 5.90 3.62 -5.79
C LYS A 47 6.95 3.57 -4.68
N GLU A 48 6.97 4.56 -3.80
CA GLU A 48 7.84 4.61 -2.63
C GLU A 48 7.63 3.39 -1.73
N VAL A 49 6.39 3.15 -1.29
CA VAL A 49 6.02 1.99 -0.46
C VAL A 49 6.41 0.67 -1.14
N LYS A 50 6.08 0.50 -2.43
CA LYS A 50 6.46 -0.73 -3.16
C LYS A 50 7.97 -0.89 -3.28
N SER A 51 8.71 0.20 -3.42
CA SER A 51 10.17 0.19 -3.45
C SER A 51 10.74 -0.26 -2.10
N ALA A 52 10.28 0.33 -1.00
CA ALA A 52 10.69 -0.03 0.36
C ALA A 52 10.41 -1.51 0.66
N ILE A 53 9.20 -2.00 0.36
CA ILE A 53 8.85 -3.42 0.50
C ILE A 53 9.77 -4.30 -0.35
N ARG A 54 10.11 -3.89 -1.58
CA ARG A 54 10.98 -4.66 -2.47
C ARG A 54 12.39 -4.79 -1.90
N THR A 55 12.94 -3.73 -1.32
CA THR A 55 14.31 -3.71 -0.79
C THR A 55 14.43 -4.26 0.62
N TYR A 56 13.32 -4.39 1.35
CA TYR A 56 13.31 -4.91 2.73
C TYR A 56 14.06 -6.24 2.90
N LYS A 57 14.75 -6.33 4.03
CA LYS A 57 15.39 -7.53 4.58
C LYS A 57 15.06 -7.60 6.06
N ALA A 58 14.64 -8.78 6.52
CA ALA A 58 14.37 -8.97 7.94
C ALA A 58 15.63 -8.69 8.79
N PRO A 59 15.50 -8.11 9.99
CA PRO A 59 16.63 -7.82 10.87
C PRO A 59 17.54 -9.04 11.09
N VAL A 60 16.96 -10.24 11.22
CA VAL A 60 17.68 -11.52 11.40
C VAL A 60 18.65 -11.85 10.24
N CYS A 61 18.53 -11.16 9.10
CA CYS A 61 19.47 -11.28 7.99
C CYS A 61 20.86 -10.71 8.31
N SER A 62 21.02 -9.87 9.34
CA SER A 62 22.34 -9.41 9.81
C SER A 62 23.24 -10.59 10.19
N ASP A 63 22.66 -11.60 10.82
CA ASP A 63 23.38 -12.78 11.31
C ASP A 63 23.95 -13.61 10.16
N VAL A 64 23.30 -13.59 9.00
CA VAL A 64 23.80 -14.26 7.79
C VAL A 64 25.15 -13.70 7.35
N THR A 65 25.35 -12.39 7.45
CA THR A 65 26.61 -11.74 7.08
C THR A 65 27.73 -12.16 8.05
N THR A 66 27.46 -12.09 9.36
CA THR A 66 28.40 -12.51 10.41
C THR A 66 28.78 -13.98 10.25
N LEU A 67 27.80 -14.87 10.13
CA LEU A 67 28.02 -16.31 9.97
C LEU A 67 28.70 -16.65 8.63
N THR A 68 28.45 -15.87 7.57
CA THR A 68 29.16 -16.02 6.29
C THR A 68 30.64 -15.73 6.45
N ASN A 69 30.98 -14.63 7.14
CA ASN A 69 32.37 -14.25 7.39
C ASN A 69 33.07 -15.29 8.28
N GLN A 70 32.41 -15.76 9.34
CA GLN A 70 32.93 -16.83 10.20
C GLN A 70 33.17 -18.12 9.41
N SER A 71 32.21 -18.55 8.57
CA SER A 71 32.37 -19.76 7.75
C SER A 71 33.52 -19.63 6.75
N LYS A 72 33.76 -18.44 6.17
CA LYS A 72 34.90 -18.19 5.28
C LYS A 72 36.22 -18.29 6.03
N GLN A 73 36.33 -17.66 7.20
CA GLN A 73 37.53 -17.72 8.03
C GLN A 73 37.86 -19.16 8.46
N LEU A 74 36.86 -19.92 8.92
CA LEU A 74 37.05 -21.32 9.31
C LEU A 74 37.45 -22.20 8.12
N THR A 75 36.91 -21.93 6.93
CA THR A 75 37.31 -22.63 5.69
C THR A 75 38.78 -22.39 5.39
N SER A 76 39.24 -21.15 5.47
CA SER A 76 40.66 -20.80 5.29
C SER A 76 41.56 -21.47 6.32
N LYS A 77 41.16 -21.45 7.61
CA LYS A 77 41.91 -22.12 8.69
C LYS A 77 42.02 -23.62 8.46
N TYR A 78 40.92 -24.30 8.11
CA TYR A 78 40.92 -25.73 7.78
C TYR A 78 41.84 -26.05 6.59
N ASN A 79 41.76 -25.25 5.52
CA ASN A 79 42.61 -25.44 4.34
C ASN A 79 44.09 -25.23 4.65
N ASN A 80 44.42 -24.27 5.52
CA ASN A 80 45.80 -24.04 5.95
C ASN A 80 46.33 -25.22 6.79
N LEU A 81 45.53 -25.75 7.73
CA LEU A 81 45.89 -26.95 8.48
C LEU A 81 46.11 -28.17 7.59
N LYS A 82 45.31 -28.31 6.53
CA LYS A 82 45.48 -29.38 5.53
C LYS A 82 46.80 -29.22 4.77
N LYS A 83 47.15 -28.00 4.38
CA LYS A 83 48.42 -27.68 3.69
C LYS A 83 49.64 -27.89 4.58
N SER A 84 49.55 -27.53 5.86
CA SER A 84 50.62 -27.71 6.84
C SER A 84 50.74 -29.14 7.35
N LYS A 85 49.94 -30.09 6.83
CA LYS A 85 49.92 -31.50 7.25
C LYS A 85 49.72 -31.67 8.76
N ALA A 86 48.81 -30.88 9.34
CA ALA A 86 48.41 -30.99 10.74
C ALA A 86 47.91 -32.41 11.08
N SER A 87 47.87 -32.73 12.37
CA SER A 87 47.46 -34.07 12.82
C SER A 87 46.00 -34.39 12.43
N LYS A 88 45.68 -35.69 12.33
CA LYS A 88 44.30 -36.14 12.06
C LYS A 88 43.30 -35.60 13.10
N THR A 89 43.74 -35.50 14.36
CA THR A 89 42.92 -34.99 15.47
C THR A 89 42.60 -33.51 15.28
N GLU A 90 43.59 -32.68 14.97
CA GLU A 90 43.40 -31.25 14.73
C GLU A 90 42.52 -30.99 13.50
N LEU A 91 42.74 -31.74 12.41
CA LEU A 91 41.89 -31.67 11.22
C LEU A 91 40.44 -32.07 11.53
N GLY A 92 40.24 -33.10 12.34
CA GLY A 92 38.91 -33.56 12.78
C GLY A 92 38.17 -32.51 13.60
N GLN A 93 38.83 -31.92 14.59
CA GLN A 93 38.25 -30.85 15.43
C GLN A 93 37.91 -29.60 14.62
N MET A 94 38.80 -29.17 13.73
CA MET A 94 38.55 -28.01 12.87
C MET A 94 37.42 -28.29 11.87
N LYS A 95 37.36 -29.52 11.31
CA LYS A 95 36.27 -29.93 10.42
C LYS A 95 34.92 -29.90 11.14
N ALA A 96 34.83 -30.46 12.35
CA ALA A 96 33.62 -30.43 13.15
C ALA A 96 33.15 -28.99 13.43
N THR A 97 34.10 -28.10 13.75
CA THR A 97 33.83 -26.67 13.97
C THR A 97 33.31 -25.99 12.69
N LEU A 98 33.94 -26.27 11.55
CA LEU A 98 33.51 -25.75 10.25
C LEU A 98 32.11 -26.27 9.86
N ASP A 99 31.85 -27.56 10.07
CA ASP A 99 30.56 -28.17 9.73
C ASP A 99 29.43 -27.58 10.61
N LYS A 100 29.70 -27.33 11.90
CA LYS A 100 28.77 -26.61 12.79
C LYS A 100 28.50 -25.19 12.29
N ALA A 101 29.53 -24.42 11.95
CA ALA A 101 29.37 -23.05 11.44
C ALA A 101 28.58 -23.00 10.11
N LYS A 102 28.81 -23.95 9.21
CA LYS A 102 28.05 -24.08 7.96
C LYS A 102 26.58 -24.42 8.20
N LYS A 103 26.29 -25.29 9.17
CA LYS A 103 24.92 -25.62 9.56
C LYS A 103 24.20 -24.39 10.11
N SER A 104 24.80 -23.67 11.05
CA SER A 104 24.24 -22.42 11.60
C SER A 104 24.02 -21.37 10.52
N LEU A 105 24.95 -21.20 9.57
CA LEU A 105 24.77 -20.31 8.42
C LEU A 105 23.59 -20.73 7.54
N SER A 106 23.42 -22.03 7.28
CA SER A 106 22.29 -22.54 6.49
C SER A 106 20.95 -22.26 7.18
N GLU A 107 20.87 -22.49 8.48
CA GLU A 107 19.68 -22.22 9.30
C GLU A 107 19.36 -20.73 9.31
N ALA A 108 20.34 -19.86 9.59
CA ALA A 108 20.16 -18.42 9.56
C ALA A 108 19.67 -17.90 8.19
N LYS A 109 20.21 -18.45 7.08
CA LYS A 109 19.73 -18.12 5.73
C LYS A 109 18.27 -18.51 5.51
N LYS A 110 17.85 -19.67 6.01
CA LYS A 110 16.45 -20.12 5.91
C LYS A 110 15.52 -19.19 6.69
N VAL A 111 15.89 -18.84 7.92
CA VAL A 111 15.12 -17.93 8.77
C VAL A 111 15.02 -16.55 8.13
N CYS A 112 16.15 -15.94 7.75
CA CYS A 112 16.19 -14.66 7.04
C CYS A 112 15.30 -14.64 5.79
N ASN A 113 15.39 -15.66 4.93
CA ASN A 113 14.58 -15.73 3.72
C ASN A 113 13.09 -15.88 4.03
N LYS A 114 12.74 -16.72 5.00
CA LYS A 114 11.36 -16.97 5.42
C LYS A 114 10.73 -15.69 5.96
N GLU A 115 11.35 -15.07 6.96
CA GLU A 115 10.80 -13.85 7.59
C GLU A 115 10.73 -12.68 6.60
N THR A 116 11.77 -12.50 5.78
CA THR A 116 11.74 -11.48 4.72
C THR A 116 10.56 -11.71 3.77
N ALA A 117 10.30 -12.96 3.36
CA ALA A 117 9.21 -13.28 2.45
C ALA A 117 7.84 -13.10 3.10
N GLU A 118 7.69 -13.52 4.36
CA GLU A 118 6.44 -13.40 5.12
C GLU A 118 6.07 -11.94 5.37
N THR A 119 7.01 -11.12 5.82
CA THR A 119 6.79 -9.67 5.99
C THR A 119 6.44 -9.01 4.66
N LYS A 120 7.20 -9.26 3.59
CA LYS A 120 6.87 -8.72 2.26
C LYS A 120 5.48 -9.13 1.79
N LYS A 121 5.08 -10.38 2.03
CA LYS A 121 3.74 -10.86 1.68
C LYS A 121 2.66 -10.12 2.46
N LYS A 122 2.83 -9.94 3.78
CA LYS A 122 1.92 -9.19 4.65
C LYS A 122 1.76 -7.75 4.16
N LEU A 123 2.85 -7.03 3.97
CA LEU A 123 2.84 -5.62 3.55
C LEU A 123 2.24 -5.43 2.16
N ASN A 124 2.57 -6.31 1.19
CA ASN A 124 1.91 -6.28 -0.13
C ASN A 124 0.40 -6.56 -0.03
N GLY A 125 -0.02 -7.40 0.92
CA GLY A 125 -1.43 -7.61 1.25
C GLY A 125 -2.12 -6.31 1.67
N GLN A 126 -1.52 -5.59 2.62
CA GLN A 126 -2.03 -4.30 3.09
C GLN A 126 -2.10 -3.26 1.96
N VAL A 127 -1.08 -3.16 1.10
CA VAL A 127 -1.09 -2.28 -0.10
C VAL A 127 -2.26 -2.62 -1.04
N LYS A 128 -2.53 -3.91 -1.24
CA LYS A 128 -3.64 -4.36 -2.08
C LYS A 128 -4.99 -4.01 -1.45
N GLU A 129 -5.16 -4.28 -0.17
CA GLU A 129 -6.39 -3.99 0.58
C GLU A 129 -6.71 -2.50 0.56
N ILE A 130 -5.73 -1.64 0.86
CA ILE A 130 -5.95 -0.19 0.87
C ILE A 130 -6.23 0.37 -0.53
N SER A 131 -5.60 -0.18 -1.57
CA SER A 131 -5.90 0.18 -2.96
C SER A 131 -7.33 -0.20 -3.35
N LEU A 132 -7.85 -1.34 -2.87
CA LEU A 132 -9.23 -1.76 -3.09
C LEU A 132 -10.20 -0.88 -2.32
N ALA A 133 -9.91 -0.58 -1.05
CA ALA A 133 -10.71 0.31 -0.22
C ALA A 133 -10.82 1.72 -0.83
N LYS A 134 -9.70 2.29 -1.31
CA LYS A 134 -9.68 3.55 -2.08
C LYS A 134 -10.60 3.47 -3.29
N THR A 135 -10.45 2.45 -4.13
CA THR A 135 -11.20 2.33 -5.39
C THR A 135 -12.70 2.23 -5.13
N SER A 136 -13.09 1.35 -4.21
CA SER A 136 -14.49 1.13 -3.84
C SER A 136 -15.09 2.36 -3.14
N GLY A 137 -14.36 2.97 -2.22
CA GLY A 137 -14.80 4.16 -1.48
C GLY A 137 -14.99 5.38 -2.39
N VAL A 138 -14.06 5.63 -3.30
CA VAL A 138 -14.19 6.71 -4.31
C VAL A 138 -15.40 6.47 -5.19
N LYS A 139 -15.58 5.24 -5.71
CA LYS A 139 -16.73 4.90 -6.56
C LYS A 139 -18.05 5.13 -5.82
N LEU A 140 -18.18 4.63 -4.60
CA LEU A 140 -19.39 4.78 -3.79
C LEU A 140 -19.74 6.24 -3.53
N ASN A 141 -18.75 7.06 -3.18
CA ASN A 141 -18.96 8.48 -2.92
C ASN A 141 -19.31 9.26 -4.19
N VAL A 142 -18.68 8.95 -5.32
CA VAL A 142 -19.03 9.54 -6.62
C VAL A 142 -20.45 9.18 -7.02
N ASP A 143 -20.84 7.91 -6.91
CA ASP A 143 -22.19 7.46 -7.23
C ASP A 143 -23.25 8.13 -6.33
N SER A 144 -22.95 8.26 -5.04
CA SER A 144 -23.84 8.90 -4.06
C SER A 144 -24.00 10.40 -4.33
N TYR A 145 -22.90 11.09 -4.58
CA TYR A 145 -22.91 12.52 -4.90
C TYR A 145 -23.68 12.80 -6.20
N ASN A 146 -23.44 12.01 -7.25
CA ASN A 146 -24.11 12.18 -8.54
C ASN A 146 -25.61 11.83 -8.50
N LYS A 147 -26.03 10.98 -7.56
CA LYS A 147 -27.45 10.70 -7.28
C LYS A 147 -28.10 11.73 -6.36
N GLY A 148 -27.33 12.68 -5.83
CA GLY A 148 -27.82 13.69 -4.88
C GLY A 148 -28.13 13.12 -3.49
N THR A 149 -27.64 11.93 -3.15
CA THR A 149 -27.91 11.30 -1.84
C THR A 149 -27.00 11.85 -0.74
N ILE A 150 -25.91 12.54 -1.10
CA ILE A 150 -25.02 13.23 -0.18
C ILE A 150 -24.74 14.65 -0.68
N THR A 151 -24.45 15.56 0.25
CA THR A 151 -24.08 16.95 -0.07
C THR A 151 -22.63 17.04 -0.54
N SER A 152 -22.24 18.16 -1.16
CA SER A 152 -20.84 18.44 -1.51
C SER A 152 -19.91 18.44 -0.29
N SER A 153 -20.36 18.97 0.85
CA SER A 153 -19.57 18.96 2.09
C SER A 153 -19.37 17.53 2.63
N THR A 154 -20.42 16.70 2.59
CA THR A 154 -20.31 15.29 2.96
C THR A 154 -19.36 14.55 2.02
N PHE A 155 -19.48 14.76 0.71
CA PHE A 155 -18.58 14.17 -0.28
C PHE A 155 -17.11 14.53 -0.04
N ASP A 156 -16.80 15.82 0.12
CA ASP A 156 -15.42 16.28 0.40
C ASP A 156 -14.86 15.63 1.68
N LYS A 157 -15.66 15.59 2.76
CA LYS A 157 -15.27 14.96 4.03
C LYS A 157 -14.96 13.46 3.88
N GLU A 158 -15.81 12.72 3.18
CA GLU A 158 -15.63 11.28 2.98
C GLU A 158 -14.42 10.98 2.09
N ILE A 159 -14.24 11.73 0.99
CA ILE A 159 -13.06 11.57 0.14
C ILE A 159 -11.78 11.90 0.90
N ARG A 160 -11.74 12.99 1.70
CA ARG A 160 -10.57 13.31 2.54
C ARG A 160 -10.29 12.24 3.60
N SER A 161 -11.34 11.62 4.14
CA SER A 161 -11.17 10.49 5.07
C SER A 161 -10.52 9.29 4.38
N ILE A 162 -10.88 9.01 3.12
CA ILE A 162 -10.23 7.96 2.32
C ILE A 162 -8.78 8.32 2.01
N VAL A 163 -8.48 9.57 1.63
CA VAL A 163 -7.11 10.05 1.42
C VAL A 163 -6.28 9.82 2.67
N LYS A 164 -6.77 10.29 3.83
CA LYS A 164 -6.11 10.10 5.11
C LYS A 164 -5.86 8.61 5.43
N LEU A 165 -6.86 7.76 5.25
CA LEU A 165 -6.70 6.32 5.49
C LEU A 165 -5.61 5.70 4.61
N VAL A 166 -5.59 6.04 3.32
CA VAL A 166 -4.54 5.60 2.39
C VAL A 166 -3.18 6.08 2.87
N ASP A 167 -3.12 7.35 3.27
CA ASP A 167 -1.89 7.99 3.69
C ASP A 167 -1.34 7.41 4.98
N ASP A 168 -2.20 7.17 5.98
CA ASP A 168 -1.87 6.58 7.26
C ASP A 168 -1.36 5.14 7.07
N VAL A 169 -2.00 4.34 6.20
CA VAL A 169 -1.53 2.98 5.89
C VAL A 169 -0.18 2.99 5.18
N PHE A 170 0.02 3.89 4.22
CA PHE A 170 1.32 4.01 3.54
C PHE A 170 2.42 4.44 4.52
N THR A 171 2.14 5.39 5.41
CA THR A 171 3.07 5.80 6.46
C THR A 171 3.40 4.66 7.40
N TYR A 172 2.38 3.96 7.90
CA TYR A 172 2.57 2.79 8.77
C TYR A 172 3.45 1.71 8.13
N ILE A 173 3.24 1.42 6.83
CA ILE A 173 4.07 0.45 6.11
C ILE A 173 5.53 0.91 6.03
N LEU A 174 5.76 2.20 5.80
CA LEU A 174 7.13 2.73 5.74
C LEU A 174 7.81 2.66 7.11
N GLU A 175 7.10 3.00 8.18
CA GLU A 175 7.60 2.90 9.56
C GLU A 175 7.88 1.45 9.98
N ASP A 176 7.07 0.46 9.57
CA ASP A 176 7.30 -0.98 9.84
C ASP A 176 8.52 -1.55 9.08
N LEU A 177 9.05 -0.80 8.12
CA LEU A 177 10.17 -1.20 7.25
C LEU A 177 11.51 -0.56 7.61
N GLU A 178 11.51 0.46 8.48
CA GLU A 178 12.70 1.11 9.05
C GLU A 178 13.28 0.30 10.23
#